data_AF-A0A7K6EM44-F1
#
_entry.id   AF-A0A7K6EM44-F1
#
_cell.length_a   1.000
_cell.length_b   1.000
_cell.length_c   1.000
_cell.angle_alpha   90.00
_cell.angle_beta   90.00
_cell.angle_gamma   90.00
#
_symmetry.space_group_name_H-M   'P 1'
#
loop_
_entity.id
_entity.type
_entity.pdbx_description
1 polymer ?
#
loop_
_entity_poly.entity_id
_entity_poly.type
_entity_poly.pdbx_seq_one_letter_code
_entity_poly.pdbx_strand_id
1 'polypeptide(L)'
;LTAFALRILGQVYQYIDLNQRSVCDSLLWLIDNCQMPDGSFSEFSNYQPVKLQGTLPRESKEKSLYLTAFSLIGIDKSVKICPTQKIQDAKSRAGDYLTQNVQLAQSPFTMAITSYALALVDLNHRSARETFSALKREAFVTGHPPVYRFWKDTFKTQDEQSPSSVTAQMVETTAYALLTTLLRGDENYAKPIIRWLSEEQRHGGGFYSTQDTVNALEALTEYSLLVKRLHLDMDVKVSYKESGLLNVFKLTEDHFVGRTLTAPLHDDLYVSTGSSTGIATVNVRTVYNIIDTSEDSCNFELKIIPKRDDGRIKGDGEPLGRLEACAKYKPSAREPRSGSAHAVMDIGLVSGVEANSDDLTTAIDQLIADYEIKDGHVLVQIDSVPSHKFLCVGFRISELFRVGMLNPATFTVYEYHAPGMPSRPAH
;
A
#
# COMPACT_ATOMS: atom_id res chain seq x y z
N LEU A 1 -13.46 2.56 -5.09
CA LEU A 1 -12.90 1.55 -6.04
C LEU A 1 -13.09 1.92 -7.51
N THR A 2 -14.28 2.37 -7.95
CA THR A 2 -14.57 2.71 -9.36
C THR A 2 -13.56 3.67 -9.99
N ALA A 3 -13.17 4.75 -9.29
CA ALA A 3 -12.13 5.67 -9.76
C ALA A 3 -10.77 4.98 -10.00
N PHE A 4 -10.40 4.00 -9.17
CA PHE A 4 -9.17 3.24 -9.34
C PHE A 4 -9.24 2.34 -10.58
N ALA A 5 -10.36 1.64 -10.79
CA ALA A 5 -10.56 0.84 -11.99
C ALA A 5 -10.49 1.72 -13.26
N LEU A 6 -11.13 2.90 -13.23
CA LEU A 6 -11.05 3.88 -14.32
C LEU A 6 -9.62 4.34 -14.58
N ARG A 7 -8.81 4.59 -13.53
CA ARG A 7 -7.38 4.90 -13.68
C ARG A 7 -6.65 3.82 -14.48
N ILE A 8 -6.78 2.56 -14.05
CA ILE A 8 -6.09 1.42 -14.68
C ILE A 8 -6.57 1.21 -16.12
N LEU A 9 -7.88 1.19 -16.35
CA LEU A 9 -8.47 1.06 -17.68
C LEU A 9 -7.99 2.19 -18.62
N GLY A 10 -7.94 3.41 -18.09
CA GLY A 10 -7.40 4.58 -18.79
C GLY A 10 -5.96 4.41 -19.27
N GLN A 11 -5.10 3.82 -18.43
CA GLN A 11 -3.71 3.54 -18.75
C GLN A 11 -3.55 2.39 -19.75
N VAL A 12 -4.31 1.31 -19.58
CA VAL A 12 -4.25 0.12 -20.45
C VAL A 12 -4.79 0.41 -21.85
N TYR A 13 -5.72 1.34 -21.99
CA TYR A 13 -6.33 1.72 -23.27
C TYR A 13 -5.33 2.13 -24.36
N GLN A 14 -4.13 2.58 -23.99
CA GLN A 14 -3.08 2.92 -24.96
C GLN A 14 -2.51 1.70 -25.69
N TYR A 15 -2.72 0.50 -25.16
CA TYR A 15 -2.14 -0.75 -25.65
C TYR A 15 -3.20 -1.79 -26.04
N ILE A 16 -4.38 -1.75 -25.42
CA ILE A 16 -5.46 -2.71 -25.63
C ILE A 16 -6.77 -1.93 -25.78
N ASP A 17 -7.51 -2.23 -26.84
CA ASP A 17 -8.84 -1.65 -27.06
C ASP A 17 -9.82 -2.10 -25.97
N LEU A 18 -10.51 -1.13 -25.39
CA LEU A 18 -11.51 -1.36 -24.34
C LEU A 18 -12.92 -1.04 -24.84
N ASN A 19 -13.92 -1.61 -24.18
CA ASN A 19 -15.31 -1.24 -24.43
C ASN A 19 -15.56 0.20 -23.94
N GLN A 20 -15.54 1.14 -24.90
CA GLN A 20 -15.75 2.56 -24.64
C GLN A 20 -17.06 2.84 -23.90
N ARG A 21 -18.14 2.13 -24.23
CA ARG A 21 -19.44 2.31 -23.59
C ARG A 21 -19.39 1.99 -22.10
N SER A 22 -18.78 0.86 -21.73
CA SER A 22 -18.62 0.48 -20.32
C SER A 22 -17.80 1.50 -19.52
N VAL A 23 -16.72 2.05 -20.11
CA VAL A 23 -15.92 3.09 -19.46
C VAL A 23 -16.71 4.39 -19.31
N CYS A 24 -17.42 4.81 -20.36
CA CYS A 24 -18.30 5.98 -20.33
C CYS A 24 -19.39 5.85 -19.24
N ASP A 25 -20.09 4.71 -19.19
CA ASP A 25 -21.15 4.46 -18.22
C ASP A 25 -20.58 4.47 -16.78
N SER A 26 -19.36 3.94 -16.58
CA SER A 26 -18.67 3.97 -15.29
C SER A 26 -18.25 5.39 -14.87
N LEU A 27 -17.77 6.21 -15.82
CA LEU A 27 -17.44 7.62 -15.58
C LEU A 27 -18.69 8.43 -15.22
N LEU A 28 -19.76 8.24 -15.98
CA LEU A 28 -21.04 8.91 -15.73
C LEU A 28 -21.64 8.48 -14.39
N TRP A 29 -21.59 7.19 -14.05
CA TRP A 29 -22.02 6.71 -12.74
C TRP A 29 -21.25 7.41 -11.61
N LEU A 30 -19.92 7.48 -11.70
CA LEU A 30 -19.08 8.11 -10.68
C LEU A 30 -19.43 9.60 -10.54
N ILE A 31 -19.62 10.31 -11.65
CA ILE A 31 -19.94 11.73 -11.65
C ILE A 31 -21.36 11.99 -11.11
N ASP A 32 -22.36 11.27 -11.62
CA ASP A 32 -23.77 11.54 -11.35
C ASP A 32 -24.18 11.11 -9.94
N ASN A 33 -23.54 10.09 -9.39
CA ASN A 33 -23.90 9.53 -8.09
C ASN A 33 -22.95 9.96 -6.98
N CYS A 34 -21.67 10.25 -7.29
CA CYS A 34 -20.65 10.47 -6.26
C CYS A 34 -20.08 11.88 -6.21
N GLN A 35 -20.29 12.73 -7.23
CA GLN A 35 -19.87 14.12 -7.17
C GLN A 35 -20.93 15.00 -6.50
N MET A 36 -20.52 15.73 -5.47
CA MET A 36 -21.35 16.67 -4.74
C MET A 36 -21.49 18.01 -5.49
N PRO A 37 -22.50 18.85 -5.17
CA PRO A 37 -22.68 20.14 -5.83
C PRO A 37 -21.50 21.11 -5.69
N ASP A 38 -20.70 20.98 -4.63
CA ASP A 38 -19.48 21.77 -4.40
C ASP A 38 -18.26 21.25 -5.19
N GLY A 39 -18.40 20.15 -5.93
CA GLY A 39 -17.35 19.52 -6.73
C GLY A 39 -16.59 18.39 -6.02
N SER A 40 -16.78 18.20 -4.71
CA SER A 40 -16.16 17.11 -3.96
C SER A 40 -16.71 15.74 -4.33
N PHE A 41 -15.95 14.68 -4.06
CA PHE A 41 -16.45 13.30 -4.17
C PHE A 41 -16.69 12.67 -2.80
N SER A 42 -17.79 11.94 -2.67
CA SER A 42 -18.18 11.22 -1.45
C SER A 42 -18.19 9.70 -1.66
N GLU A 43 -17.83 8.96 -0.62
CA GLU A 43 -17.93 7.50 -0.55
C GLU A 43 -19.20 7.11 0.21
N PHE A 44 -20.02 6.22 -0.37
CA PHE A 44 -21.31 5.80 0.20
C PHE A 44 -21.31 4.35 0.69
N SER A 45 -20.27 3.58 0.36
CA SER A 45 -20.05 2.27 0.97
C SER A 45 -19.44 2.41 2.38
N ASN A 46 -19.42 1.30 3.11
CA ASN A 46 -18.76 1.23 4.42
C ASN A 46 -17.23 1.12 4.32
N TYR A 47 -16.70 1.02 3.10
CA TYR A 47 -15.27 0.82 2.86
C TYR A 47 -14.44 2.03 3.30
N GLN A 48 -13.38 1.75 4.07
CA GLN A 48 -12.43 2.76 4.54
C GLN A 48 -11.04 2.48 3.94
N PRO A 49 -10.65 3.19 2.85
CA PRO A 49 -9.42 2.89 2.13
C PRO A 49 -8.15 3.23 2.92
N VAL A 50 -8.17 4.34 3.65
CA VAL A 50 -6.98 4.85 4.37
C VAL A 50 -7.43 5.40 5.71
N LYS A 51 -6.62 5.18 6.74
CA LYS A 51 -6.77 5.83 8.03
C LYS A 51 -6.01 7.15 8.03
N LEU A 52 -6.70 8.26 8.26
CA LEU A 52 -6.10 9.60 8.30
C LEU A 52 -6.01 10.11 9.73
N GLN A 53 -5.01 10.95 9.99
CA GLN A 53 -4.74 11.50 11.32
C GLN A 53 -5.69 12.67 11.65
N GLY A 54 -5.79 13.02 12.93
CA GLY A 54 -6.53 14.19 13.41
C GLY A 54 -7.82 13.86 14.18
N THR A 55 -8.54 14.90 14.58
CA THR A 55 -9.85 14.76 15.22
C THR A 55 -10.91 14.35 14.19
N LEU A 56 -12.04 13.77 14.61
CA LEU A 56 -13.11 13.34 13.68
C LEU A 56 -13.51 14.42 12.64
N PRO A 57 -13.70 15.71 13.00
CA PRO A 57 -14.01 16.75 12.00
C PRO A 57 -12.85 17.04 11.04
N ARG A 58 -11.61 16.84 11.46
CA ARG A 58 -10.41 17.01 10.63
C ARG A 58 -10.24 15.83 9.68
N GLU A 59 -10.36 14.61 10.20
CA GLU A 59 -10.35 13.35 9.44
C GLU A 59 -11.40 13.40 8.32
N SER A 60 -12.63 13.85 8.63
CA SER A 60 -13.69 13.96 7.62
C SER A 60 -13.34 14.94 6.49
N LYS A 61 -12.68 16.06 6.80
CA LYS A 61 -12.27 17.06 5.79
C LYS A 61 -11.12 16.56 4.94
N GLU A 62 -10.10 15.95 5.55
CA GLU A 62 -9.00 15.34 4.80
C GLU A 62 -9.47 14.16 3.96
N LYS A 63 -10.40 13.34 4.46
CA LYS A 63 -11.00 12.23 3.70
C LYS A 63 -11.70 12.74 2.44
N SER A 64 -12.44 13.84 2.53
CA SER A 64 -13.11 14.45 1.36
C SER A 64 -12.10 14.97 0.33
N LEU A 65 -11.02 15.63 0.78
CA LEU A 65 -9.92 16.04 -0.10
C LEU A 65 -9.27 14.83 -0.80
N TYR A 66 -8.89 13.81 -0.03
CA TYR A 66 -8.30 12.59 -0.54
C TYR A 66 -9.19 11.92 -1.59
N LEU A 67 -10.46 11.68 -1.28
CA LEU A 67 -11.41 11.03 -2.20
C LEU A 67 -11.63 11.85 -3.47
N THR A 68 -11.69 13.18 -3.35
CA THR A 68 -11.82 14.08 -4.50
C THR A 68 -10.60 14.03 -5.39
N ALA A 69 -9.39 14.12 -4.82
CA ALA A 69 -8.14 14.02 -5.57
C ALA A 69 -7.99 12.64 -6.23
N PHE A 70 -8.29 11.57 -5.50
CA PHE A 70 -8.26 10.20 -6.01
C PHE A 70 -9.22 9.99 -7.18
N SER A 71 -10.45 10.49 -7.06
CA SER A 71 -11.47 10.41 -8.11
C SER A 71 -11.08 11.21 -9.34
N LEU A 72 -10.53 12.41 -9.14
CA LEU A 72 -10.03 13.27 -10.21
C LEU A 72 -8.92 12.57 -11.01
N ILE A 73 -7.95 11.95 -10.34
CA ILE A 73 -6.87 11.18 -11.00
C ILE A 73 -7.46 10.06 -11.87
N GLY A 74 -8.45 9.31 -11.36
CA GLY A 74 -9.12 8.27 -12.13
C GLY A 74 -9.88 8.78 -13.36
N ILE A 75 -10.58 9.91 -13.21
CA ILE A 75 -11.28 10.57 -14.31
C ILE A 75 -10.27 11.06 -15.35
N ASP A 76 -9.21 11.76 -14.93
CA ASP A 76 -8.20 12.30 -15.83
C ASP A 76 -7.51 11.22 -16.68
N LYS A 77 -7.13 10.10 -16.05
CA LYS A 77 -6.46 9.00 -16.75
C LYS A 77 -7.36 8.28 -17.76
N SER A 78 -8.69 8.34 -17.60
CA SER A 78 -9.67 7.68 -18.48
C SER A 78 -10.45 8.63 -19.41
N VAL A 79 -10.34 9.95 -19.25
CA VAL A 79 -11.14 10.93 -20.01
C VAL A 79 -10.95 10.83 -21.51
N LYS A 80 -9.77 10.39 -21.97
CA LYS A 80 -9.47 10.21 -23.41
C LYS A 80 -10.35 9.14 -24.06
N ILE A 81 -10.82 8.16 -23.29
CA ILE A 81 -11.73 7.10 -23.75
C ILE A 81 -13.15 7.66 -23.95
N CYS A 82 -13.57 8.59 -23.07
CA CYS A 82 -14.90 9.18 -23.10
C CYS A 82 -14.84 10.72 -23.03
N PRO A 83 -14.45 11.41 -24.11
CA PRO A 83 -14.18 12.85 -24.09
C PRO A 83 -15.48 13.68 -24.22
N THR A 84 -16.40 13.55 -23.26
CA THR A 84 -17.64 14.32 -23.24
C THR A 84 -17.48 15.62 -22.45
N GLN A 85 -18.24 16.65 -22.82
CA GLN A 85 -18.22 17.94 -22.11
C GLN A 85 -18.61 17.76 -20.63
N LYS A 86 -19.61 16.92 -20.34
CA LYS A 86 -20.05 16.63 -18.97
C LYS A 86 -18.92 16.09 -18.08
N ILE A 87 -18.06 15.22 -18.63
CA ILE A 87 -16.92 14.66 -17.90
C ILE A 87 -15.83 15.73 -17.68
N GLN A 88 -15.56 16.56 -18.69
CA GLN A 88 -14.63 17.69 -18.55
C GLN A 88 -15.11 18.70 -17.50
N ASP A 89 -16.40 19.05 -17.50
CA ASP A 89 -17.01 19.95 -16.51
C ASP A 89 -16.91 19.36 -15.10
N ALA A 90 -17.15 18.06 -14.96
CA ALA A 90 -17.00 17.36 -13.67
C ALA A 90 -15.54 17.36 -13.18
N LYS A 91 -14.57 17.12 -14.07
CA LYS A 91 -13.13 17.23 -13.77
C LYS A 91 -12.78 18.66 -13.32
N SER A 92 -13.29 19.68 -14.02
CA SER A 92 -13.06 21.09 -13.65
C SER A 92 -13.63 21.41 -12.26
N ARG A 93 -14.89 21.04 -11.98
CA ARG A 93 -15.50 21.27 -10.65
C ARG A 93 -14.73 20.60 -9.52
N ALA A 94 -14.20 19.39 -9.75
CA ALA A 94 -13.36 18.71 -8.77
C ALA A 94 -12.02 19.46 -8.57
N GLY A 95 -11.41 19.96 -9.64
CA GLY A 95 -10.22 20.82 -9.59
C GLY A 95 -10.48 22.13 -8.83
N ASP A 96 -11.64 22.76 -9.05
CA ASP A 96 -12.07 23.98 -8.36
C ASP A 96 -12.26 23.73 -6.86
N TYR A 97 -12.91 22.62 -6.50
CA TYR A 97 -13.06 22.21 -5.11
C TYR A 97 -11.70 22.04 -4.42
N LEU A 98 -10.78 21.28 -5.03
CA LEU A 98 -9.43 21.05 -4.48
C LEU A 98 -8.67 22.38 -4.34
N THR A 99 -8.78 23.26 -5.34
CA THR A 99 -8.14 24.58 -5.35
C THR A 99 -8.62 25.44 -4.18
N GLN A 100 -9.92 25.45 -3.91
CA GLN A 100 -10.53 26.24 -2.82
C GLN A 100 -10.27 25.64 -1.44
N ASN A 101 -10.08 24.33 -1.35
CA ASN A 101 -10.00 23.60 -0.08
C ASN A 101 -8.60 23.06 0.25
N VAL A 102 -7.57 23.37 -0.55
CA VAL A 102 -6.22 22.80 -0.35
C VAL A 102 -5.61 23.10 1.03
N GLN A 103 -6.02 24.20 1.66
CA GLN A 103 -5.60 24.55 3.03
C GLN A 103 -6.12 23.57 4.09
N LEU A 104 -7.09 22.72 3.74
CA LEU A 104 -7.58 21.65 4.60
C LEU A 104 -6.67 20.41 4.57
N ALA A 105 -5.64 20.34 3.71
CA ALA A 105 -4.66 19.27 3.72
C ALA A 105 -3.77 19.39 4.97
N GLN A 106 -3.94 18.48 5.93
CA GLN A 106 -3.28 18.50 7.24
C GLN A 106 -2.24 17.40 7.40
N SER A 107 -1.91 16.70 6.31
CA SER A 107 -0.86 15.70 6.23
C SER A 107 -0.07 15.86 4.92
N PRO A 108 1.23 15.51 4.90
CA PRO A 108 2.01 15.43 3.66
C PRO A 108 1.38 14.52 2.62
N PHE A 109 0.73 13.42 3.04
CA PHE A 109 0.01 12.49 2.18
C PHE A 109 -1.12 13.16 1.40
N THR A 110 -2.08 13.79 2.10
CA THR A 110 -3.20 14.50 1.46
C THR A 110 -2.70 15.65 0.59
N MET A 111 -1.62 16.33 1.01
CA MET A 111 -1.01 17.39 0.22
C MET A 111 -0.37 16.87 -1.07
N ALA A 112 0.29 15.72 -1.04
CA ALA A 112 0.95 15.12 -2.20
C ALA A 112 -0.05 14.66 -3.27
N ILE A 113 -1.08 13.90 -2.88
CA ILE A 113 -2.12 13.46 -3.82
C ILE A 113 -2.91 14.65 -4.40
N THR A 114 -3.21 15.66 -3.57
CA THR A 114 -3.89 16.89 -4.03
C THR A 114 -3.00 17.67 -5.00
N SER A 115 -1.70 17.78 -4.70
CA SER A 115 -0.72 18.44 -5.57
C SER A 115 -0.64 17.77 -6.94
N TYR A 116 -0.66 16.43 -6.97
CA TYR A 116 -0.66 15.67 -8.22
C TYR A 116 -1.97 15.86 -8.99
N ALA A 117 -3.12 15.71 -8.32
CA ALA A 117 -4.43 15.90 -8.94
C ALA A 117 -4.59 17.30 -9.56
N LEU A 118 -4.18 18.36 -8.83
CA LEU A 118 -4.20 19.73 -9.35
C LEU A 118 -3.27 19.91 -10.56
N ALA A 119 -2.10 19.28 -10.55
CA ALA A 119 -1.17 19.31 -11.68
C ALA A 119 -1.72 18.66 -12.96
N LEU A 120 -2.61 17.66 -12.83
CA LEU A 120 -3.32 17.03 -13.95
C LEU A 120 -4.46 17.89 -14.52
N VAL A 121 -4.97 18.85 -13.75
CA VAL A 121 -5.99 19.82 -14.22
C VAL A 121 -5.32 20.98 -14.93
N ASP A 122 -4.48 21.73 -14.19
CA ASP A 122 -3.73 22.85 -14.70
C ASP A 122 -2.46 23.07 -13.86
N LEU A 123 -1.32 22.65 -14.43
CA LEU A 123 0.01 22.76 -13.84
C LEU A 123 0.42 24.21 -13.50
N ASN A 124 -0.12 25.17 -14.25
CA ASN A 124 0.25 26.59 -14.18
C ASN A 124 -0.66 27.39 -13.23
N HIS A 125 -1.78 26.82 -12.80
CA HIS A 125 -2.68 27.44 -11.83
C HIS A 125 -1.93 27.82 -10.55
N ARG A 126 -2.25 28.98 -9.97
CA ARG A 126 -1.57 29.50 -8.77
C ARG A 126 -1.57 28.47 -7.63
N SER A 127 -2.74 27.90 -7.33
CA SER A 127 -2.87 26.92 -6.25
C SER A 127 -2.03 25.67 -6.51
N ALA A 128 -1.99 25.13 -7.74
CA ALA A 128 -1.14 23.98 -8.06
C ALA A 128 0.36 24.26 -7.82
N ARG A 129 0.82 25.50 -8.06
CA ARG A 129 2.21 25.92 -7.79
C ARG A 129 2.48 26.11 -6.31
N GLU A 130 1.55 26.74 -5.59
CA GLU A 130 1.66 26.98 -4.14
C GLU A 130 1.62 25.68 -3.34
N THR A 131 0.71 24.76 -3.68
CA THR A 131 0.61 23.43 -3.05
C THR A 131 1.88 22.62 -3.29
N PHE A 132 2.40 22.59 -4.51
CA PHE A 132 3.66 21.89 -4.79
C PHE A 132 4.84 22.53 -4.06
N SER A 133 4.88 23.87 -3.97
CA SER A 133 5.91 24.59 -3.21
C SER A 133 5.83 24.29 -1.71
N ALA A 134 4.62 24.19 -1.16
CA ALA A 134 4.41 23.76 0.22
C ALA A 134 4.89 22.32 0.43
N LEU A 135 4.55 21.41 -0.47
CA LEU A 135 5.02 20.03 -0.44
C LEU A 135 6.56 19.94 -0.50
N LYS A 136 7.22 20.74 -1.35
CA LYS A 136 8.70 20.80 -1.41
C LYS A 136 9.33 21.22 -0.08
N ARG A 137 8.68 22.10 0.70
CA ARG A 137 9.18 22.49 2.04
C ARG A 137 9.16 21.33 3.04
N GLU A 138 8.20 20.42 2.89
CA GLU A 138 8.06 19.23 3.75
C GLU A 138 8.98 18.05 3.34
N ALA A 139 9.78 18.18 2.29
CA ALA A 139 10.64 17.10 1.80
C ALA A 139 11.83 16.80 2.72
N PHE A 140 11.95 15.59 3.26
CA PHE A 140 13.13 15.13 3.98
C PHE A 140 14.28 14.92 3.00
N VAL A 141 15.50 15.31 3.39
CA VAL A 141 16.69 15.27 2.53
C VAL A 141 17.85 14.70 3.32
N THR A 142 18.54 13.72 2.72
CA THR A 142 19.77 13.14 3.27
C THR A 142 20.93 13.40 2.31
N GLY A 143 22.07 13.85 2.86
CA GLY A 143 23.29 14.19 2.10
C GLY A 143 23.35 15.63 1.60
N HIS A 144 24.58 16.14 1.41
CA HIS A 144 24.87 17.47 0.88
C HIS A 144 26.00 17.37 -0.17
N PRO A 145 25.70 17.47 -1.49
CA PRO A 145 24.39 17.73 -2.12
C PRO A 145 23.35 16.62 -1.88
N PRO A 146 22.05 16.88 -2.10
CA PRO A 146 20.97 15.92 -1.82
C PRO A 146 21.19 14.56 -2.51
N VAL A 147 21.37 13.50 -1.71
CA VAL A 147 21.49 12.12 -2.21
C VAL A 147 20.14 11.43 -2.21
N TYR A 148 19.38 11.57 -1.12
CA TYR A 148 18.02 11.04 -0.99
C TYR A 148 17.04 12.16 -0.71
N ARG A 149 15.82 12.00 -1.23
CA ARG A 149 14.69 12.89 -0.94
C ARG A 149 13.39 12.09 -0.86
N PHE A 150 12.66 12.26 0.23
CA PHE A 150 11.40 11.54 0.48
C PHE A 150 10.47 12.33 1.39
N TRP A 151 9.25 11.85 1.56
CA TRP A 151 8.24 12.43 2.45
C TRP A 151 7.79 11.41 3.48
N LYS A 152 7.50 11.91 4.68
CA LYS A 152 6.98 11.10 5.78
C LYS A 152 5.49 11.36 5.99
N ASP A 153 4.88 10.52 6.82
CA ASP A 153 3.45 10.56 7.15
C ASP A 153 3.05 11.83 7.93
N THR A 154 4.02 12.55 8.50
CA THR A 154 3.80 13.74 9.32
C THR A 154 4.69 14.89 8.87
N PHE A 155 4.24 16.13 9.11
CA PHE A 155 5.01 17.33 8.78
C PHE A 155 6.33 17.36 9.55
N LYS A 156 7.37 17.97 8.93
CA LYS A 156 8.72 18.00 9.50
C LYS A 156 8.78 18.53 10.93
N THR A 157 8.00 19.57 11.22
CA THR A 157 7.94 20.22 12.54
C THR A 157 7.45 19.30 13.66
N GLN A 158 6.88 18.13 13.32
CA GLN A 158 6.29 17.19 14.27
C GLN A 158 7.08 15.88 14.40
N ASP A 159 8.20 15.71 13.69
CA ASP A 159 8.94 14.44 13.57
C ASP A 159 10.46 14.60 13.71
N GLU A 160 10.92 15.61 14.44
CA GLU A 160 12.36 15.91 14.56
C GLU A 160 13.19 14.82 15.28
N GLN A 161 12.58 13.76 15.85
CA GLN A 161 13.29 12.85 16.77
C GLN A 161 13.04 11.34 16.61
N SER A 162 12.33 10.86 15.59
CA SER A 162 12.09 9.41 15.42
C SER A 162 12.86 8.80 14.25
N PRO A 163 13.77 7.82 14.46
CA PRO A 163 14.12 6.88 13.41
C PRO A 163 12.88 6.04 13.10
N SER A 164 12.17 6.40 12.04
CA SER A 164 10.96 5.70 11.60
C SER A 164 11.34 4.69 10.53
N SER A 165 10.96 3.41 10.70
CA SER A 165 10.92 2.45 9.60
C SER A 165 10.09 3.00 8.44
N VAL A 166 10.49 2.74 7.20
CA VAL A 166 9.74 3.16 6.01
C VAL A 166 8.38 2.46 5.98
N THR A 167 7.31 3.23 5.75
CA THR A 167 5.92 2.73 5.68
C THR A 167 5.38 2.82 4.24
N ALA A 168 4.30 2.09 3.96
CA ALA A 168 3.58 2.19 2.69
C ALA A 168 3.15 3.63 2.36
N GLN A 169 2.67 4.37 3.36
CA GLN A 169 2.22 5.75 3.17
C GLN A 169 3.38 6.71 2.84
N MET A 170 4.59 6.49 3.36
CA MET A 170 5.78 7.26 2.96
C MET A 170 6.12 7.03 1.49
N VAL A 171 6.08 5.78 1.03
CA VAL A 171 6.33 5.42 -0.37
C VAL A 171 5.27 6.04 -1.28
N GLU A 172 3.98 5.93 -0.92
CA GLU A 172 2.89 6.49 -1.70
C GLU A 172 2.96 8.03 -1.79
N THR A 173 3.21 8.70 -0.65
CA THR A 173 3.38 10.17 -0.60
C THR A 173 4.53 10.61 -1.50
N THR A 174 5.65 9.91 -1.40
CA THR A 174 6.87 10.19 -2.18
C THR A 174 6.64 9.94 -3.67
N ALA A 175 5.87 8.90 -4.03
CA ALA A 175 5.49 8.61 -5.40
C ALA A 175 4.60 9.70 -6.02
N TYR A 176 3.58 10.20 -5.31
CA TYR A 176 2.79 11.35 -5.79
C TYR A 176 3.63 12.62 -5.94
N ALA A 177 4.56 12.87 -5.01
CA ALA A 177 5.49 13.99 -5.10
C ALA A 177 6.39 13.88 -6.33
N LEU A 178 6.88 12.67 -6.64
CA LEU A 178 7.65 12.39 -7.84
C LEU A 178 6.82 12.60 -9.11
N LEU A 179 5.63 12.01 -9.22
CA LEU A 179 4.73 12.20 -10.37
C LEU A 179 4.46 13.68 -10.65
N THR A 180 4.20 14.47 -9.61
CA THR A 180 4.04 15.93 -9.73
C THR A 180 5.32 16.61 -10.22
N THR A 181 6.48 16.17 -9.73
CA THR A 181 7.80 16.71 -10.14
C THR A 181 8.07 16.42 -11.62
N LEU A 182 7.74 15.21 -12.09
CA LEU A 182 7.89 14.80 -13.49
C LEU A 182 6.99 15.61 -14.42
N LEU A 183 5.71 15.82 -14.05
CA LEU A 183 4.80 16.70 -14.81
C LEU A 183 5.34 18.13 -14.96
N ARG A 184 6.14 18.59 -13.99
CA ARG A 184 6.79 19.92 -14.02
C ARG A 184 8.13 19.94 -14.74
N GLY A 185 8.67 18.79 -15.17
CA GLY A 185 9.96 18.70 -15.85
C GLY A 185 11.17 19.06 -14.97
N ASP A 186 11.05 18.99 -13.63
CA ASP A 186 12.14 19.32 -12.71
C ASP A 186 13.04 18.10 -12.43
N GLU A 187 13.83 17.71 -13.44
CA GLU A 187 14.69 16.52 -13.39
C GLU A 187 15.69 16.54 -12.24
N ASN A 188 16.25 17.71 -11.92
CA ASN A 188 17.24 17.85 -10.86
C ASN A 188 16.63 17.60 -9.48
N TYR A 189 15.37 18.00 -9.28
CA TYR A 189 14.65 17.69 -8.05
C TYR A 189 14.19 16.23 -7.99
N ALA A 190 13.91 15.61 -9.15
CA ALA A 190 13.46 14.22 -9.24
C ALA A 190 14.56 13.19 -8.90
N LYS A 191 15.82 13.42 -9.30
CA LYS A 191 16.92 12.45 -9.15
C LYS A 191 17.07 11.85 -7.74
N PRO A 192 17.10 12.65 -6.64
CA PRO A 192 17.21 12.08 -5.29
C PRO A 192 15.95 11.34 -4.82
N ILE A 193 14.79 11.64 -5.40
CA ILE A 193 13.52 10.95 -5.11
C ILE A 193 13.51 9.57 -5.77
N ILE A 194 13.93 9.52 -7.04
CA ILE A 194 14.07 8.27 -7.79
C ILE A 194 15.03 7.33 -7.08
N ARG A 195 16.20 7.84 -6.66
CA ARG A 195 17.17 7.03 -5.94
C ARG A 195 16.59 6.39 -4.69
N TRP A 196 15.85 7.17 -3.88
CA TRP A 196 15.19 6.65 -2.69
C TRP A 196 14.15 5.58 -3.05
N LEU A 197 13.23 5.86 -3.97
CA LEU A 197 12.20 4.88 -4.37
C LEU A 197 12.79 3.60 -4.98
N SER A 198 13.86 3.69 -5.76
CA SER A 198 14.53 2.51 -6.33
C SER A 198 15.19 1.64 -5.26
N GLU A 199 15.72 2.24 -4.20
CA GLU A 199 16.34 1.50 -3.08
C GLU A 199 15.29 0.95 -2.08
N GLU A 200 14.09 1.54 -2.00
CA GLU A 200 12.96 1.02 -1.22
C GLU A 200 12.15 -0.08 -1.94
N GLN A 201 12.42 -0.32 -3.24
CA GLN A 201 11.73 -1.36 -4.00
C GLN A 201 12.21 -2.76 -3.57
N ARG A 202 11.26 -3.64 -3.22
CA ARG A 202 11.59 -4.97 -2.69
C ARG A 202 11.87 -5.98 -3.82
N HIS A 203 12.52 -7.09 -3.44
CA HIS A 203 12.67 -8.23 -4.34
C HIS A 203 11.30 -8.70 -4.86
N GLY A 204 11.16 -8.80 -6.18
CA GLY A 204 9.88 -9.09 -6.86
C GLY A 204 9.21 -7.85 -7.46
N GLY A 205 9.76 -6.65 -7.24
CA GLY A 205 9.32 -5.41 -7.88
C GLY A 205 8.21 -4.66 -7.16
N GLY A 206 7.60 -5.25 -6.13
CA GLY A 206 6.61 -4.60 -5.27
C GLY A 206 7.22 -3.72 -4.17
N PHE A 207 6.36 -2.98 -3.49
CA PHE A 207 6.68 -2.18 -2.32
C PHE A 207 5.99 -2.78 -1.08
N TYR A 208 5.33 -1.97 -0.25
CA TYR A 208 4.80 -2.39 1.05
C TYR A 208 3.32 -2.78 0.95
N SER A 209 2.56 -2.12 0.07
CA SER A 209 1.12 -2.26 -0.09
C SER A 209 0.75 -2.26 -1.59
N THR A 210 -0.54 -2.08 -1.91
CA THR A 210 -1.02 -1.99 -3.29
C THR A 210 -0.91 -0.58 -3.86
N GLN A 211 -1.39 0.45 -3.14
CA GLN A 211 -1.45 1.82 -3.65
C GLN A 211 -0.06 2.44 -3.82
N ASP A 212 0.83 2.25 -2.84
CA ASP A 212 2.22 2.67 -2.94
C ASP A 212 2.95 1.98 -4.10
N THR A 213 2.74 0.68 -4.29
CA THR A 213 3.34 -0.10 -5.38
C THR A 213 2.89 0.44 -6.74
N VAL A 214 1.58 0.63 -6.97
CA VAL A 214 1.08 1.13 -8.26
C VAL A 214 1.61 2.53 -8.54
N ASN A 215 1.57 3.43 -7.56
CA ASN A 215 2.05 4.80 -7.73
C ASN A 215 3.57 4.88 -7.94
N ALA A 216 4.35 4.12 -7.17
CA ALA A 216 5.81 4.12 -7.28
C ALA A 216 6.27 3.50 -8.60
N LEU A 217 5.65 2.41 -9.05
CA LEU A 217 5.94 1.82 -10.35
C LEU A 217 5.59 2.75 -11.51
N GLU A 218 4.44 3.43 -11.45
CA GLU A 218 4.10 4.47 -12.44
C GLU A 218 5.16 5.57 -12.45
N ALA A 219 5.53 6.10 -11.28
CA ALA A 219 6.48 7.20 -11.18
C ALA A 219 7.90 6.82 -11.68
N LEU A 220 8.39 5.64 -11.33
CA LEU A 220 9.68 5.11 -11.81
C LEU A 220 9.66 4.86 -13.32
N THR A 221 8.53 4.39 -13.86
CA THR A 221 8.35 4.14 -15.30
C THR A 221 8.31 5.45 -16.08
N GLU A 222 7.48 6.41 -15.66
CA GLU A 222 7.38 7.74 -16.28
C GLU A 222 8.73 8.45 -16.29
N TYR A 223 9.48 8.39 -15.18
CA TYR A 223 10.85 8.93 -15.15
C TYR A 223 11.74 8.25 -16.20
N SER A 224 11.72 6.91 -16.26
CA SER A 224 12.54 6.14 -17.19
C SER A 224 12.21 6.41 -18.66
N LEU A 225 10.97 6.84 -18.97
CA LEU A 225 10.56 7.27 -20.32
C LEU A 225 11.06 8.69 -20.66
N LEU A 226 11.19 9.57 -19.66
CA LEU A 226 11.62 10.95 -19.84
C LEU A 226 13.14 11.08 -19.93
N VAL A 227 13.90 10.28 -19.18
CA VAL A 227 15.37 10.36 -19.19
C VAL A 227 15.98 9.51 -20.29
N LYS A 228 17.11 9.99 -20.84
CA LYS A 228 17.88 9.22 -21.82
C LYS A 228 18.40 7.94 -21.19
N ARG A 229 18.01 6.79 -21.75
CA ARG A 229 18.53 5.48 -21.36
C ARG A 229 20.05 5.43 -21.55
N LEU A 230 20.76 5.04 -20.50
CA LEU A 230 22.19 4.81 -20.54
C LEU A 230 22.46 3.41 -21.12
N HIS A 231 23.53 3.28 -21.91
CA HIS A 231 23.98 1.98 -22.39
C HIS A 231 24.40 1.11 -21.19
N LEU A 232 23.84 -0.09 -21.11
CA LEU A 232 24.12 -1.02 -20.02
C LEU A 232 25.26 -1.97 -20.43
N ASP A 233 26.39 -1.82 -19.77
CA ASP A 233 27.53 -2.75 -19.84
C ASP A 233 28.24 -2.74 -18.48
N MET A 234 27.92 -3.73 -17.65
CA MET A 234 28.31 -3.76 -16.25
C MET A 234 28.69 -5.16 -15.79
N ASP A 235 29.91 -5.30 -15.27
CA ASP A 235 30.37 -6.49 -14.58
C ASP A 235 30.17 -6.31 -13.06
N VAL A 236 29.11 -6.92 -12.52
CA VAL A 236 28.76 -6.87 -11.11
C VAL A 236 29.35 -8.09 -10.39
N LYS A 237 30.27 -7.84 -9.46
CA LYS A 237 30.90 -8.86 -8.61
C LYS A 237 30.26 -8.87 -7.23
N VAL A 238 29.75 -10.03 -6.83
CA VAL A 238 29.23 -10.30 -5.47
C VAL A 238 30.21 -11.23 -4.76
N SER A 239 30.70 -10.82 -3.60
CA SER A 239 31.64 -11.58 -2.79
C SER A 239 31.25 -11.55 -1.32
N TYR A 240 31.58 -12.62 -0.63
CA TYR A 240 31.67 -12.64 0.81
C TYR A 240 32.92 -11.91 1.29
N LYS A 241 32.86 -11.32 2.47
CA LYS A 241 33.99 -10.59 3.07
C LYS A 241 35.17 -11.50 3.34
N GLU A 242 34.93 -12.66 3.95
CA GLU A 242 35.97 -13.61 4.34
C GLU A 242 36.01 -14.82 3.40
N SER A 243 34.85 -15.27 2.92
CA SER A 243 34.70 -16.52 2.16
C SER A 243 34.98 -16.39 0.65
N GLY A 244 35.35 -15.19 0.18
CA GLY A 244 35.75 -14.96 -1.21
C GLY A 244 34.60 -14.74 -2.19
N LEU A 245 34.85 -14.99 -3.48
CA LEU A 245 33.90 -14.70 -4.55
C LEU A 245 32.65 -15.60 -4.47
N LEU A 246 31.46 -14.99 -4.46
CA LEU A 246 30.19 -15.69 -4.52
C LEU A 246 29.71 -15.83 -5.98
N ASN A 247 29.61 -14.74 -6.73
CA ASN A 247 29.26 -14.78 -8.15
C ASN A 247 29.66 -13.51 -8.91
N VAL A 248 29.70 -13.58 -10.25
CA VAL A 248 29.86 -12.44 -11.14
C VAL A 248 28.71 -12.42 -12.15
N PHE A 249 28.04 -11.28 -12.27
CA PHE A 249 26.98 -11.05 -13.24
C PHE A 249 27.50 -10.09 -14.30
N LYS A 250 27.33 -10.46 -15.57
CA LYS A 250 27.53 -9.55 -16.69
C LYS A 250 26.18 -9.04 -17.16
N LEU A 251 25.92 -7.75 -16.91
CA LEU A 251 24.70 -7.07 -17.29
C LEU A 251 24.92 -6.32 -18.59
N THR A 252 24.10 -6.63 -19.59
CA THR A 252 24.11 -5.98 -20.92
C THR A 252 22.69 -5.67 -21.34
N GLU A 253 22.49 -4.94 -22.43
CA GLU A 253 21.13 -4.68 -22.96
C GLU A 253 20.36 -5.96 -23.33
N ASP A 254 21.07 -7.03 -23.72
CA ASP A 254 20.46 -8.34 -24.01
C ASP A 254 20.26 -9.19 -22.75
N HIS A 255 21.09 -8.96 -21.72
CA HIS A 255 21.09 -9.73 -20.46
C HIS A 255 21.06 -8.78 -19.26
N PHE A 256 19.95 -8.06 -19.09
CA PHE A 256 19.80 -7.04 -18.04
C PHE A 256 19.23 -7.58 -16.73
N VAL A 257 18.74 -8.82 -16.70
CA VAL A 257 18.22 -9.48 -15.50
C VAL A 257 19.18 -10.57 -15.05
N GLY A 258 19.82 -10.37 -13.90
CA GLY A 258 20.58 -11.41 -13.23
C GLY A 258 19.66 -12.48 -12.63
N ARG A 259 20.07 -13.75 -12.67
CA ARG A 259 19.36 -14.82 -11.93
C ARG A 259 19.48 -14.57 -10.43
N THR A 260 18.41 -14.82 -9.68
CA THR A 260 18.44 -14.79 -8.22
C THR A 260 19.47 -15.78 -7.69
N LEU A 261 20.23 -15.35 -6.68
CA LEU A 261 21.28 -16.14 -6.06
C LEU A 261 21.05 -16.23 -4.55
N THR A 262 21.13 -17.43 -4.00
CA THR A 262 21.12 -17.65 -2.55
C THR A 262 22.53 -17.46 -1.99
N ALA A 263 22.63 -16.74 -0.88
CA ALA A 263 23.87 -16.60 -0.12
C ALA A 263 23.78 -17.50 1.14
N PRO A 264 24.29 -18.74 1.12
CA PRO A 264 24.12 -19.69 2.22
C PRO A 264 25.04 -19.45 3.42
N LEU A 265 26.15 -18.75 3.22
CA LEU A 265 27.13 -18.52 4.29
C LEU A 265 26.71 -17.37 5.20
N HIS A 266 27.00 -17.51 6.50
CA HIS A 266 26.85 -16.45 7.48
C HIS A 266 28.07 -15.52 7.42
N ASP A 267 28.11 -14.69 6.38
CA ASP A 267 29.21 -13.76 6.10
C ASP A 267 28.64 -12.49 5.44
N ASP A 268 29.30 -11.36 5.64
CA ASP A 268 28.91 -10.06 5.07
C ASP A 268 29.02 -10.11 3.54
N LEU A 269 28.00 -9.62 2.84
CA LEU A 269 28.00 -9.51 1.38
C LEU A 269 28.54 -8.16 0.92
N TYR A 270 29.47 -8.20 -0.02
CA TYR A 270 30.00 -7.04 -0.73
C TYR A 270 29.63 -7.13 -2.21
N VAL A 271 29.03 -6.05 -2.71
CA VAL A 271 28.68 -5.91 -4.13
C VAL A 271 29.51 -4.78 -4.70
N SER A 272 30.23 -5.06 -5.79
CA SER A 272 31.14 -4.11 -6.43
C SER A 272 30.99 -4.18 -7.94
N THR A 273 31.24 -3.06 -8.60
CA THR A 273 31.34 -2.97 -10.06
C THR A 273 32.66 -2.30 -10.42
N GLY A 274 33.21 -2.68 -11.58
CA GLY A 274 34.41 -2.07 -12.15
C GLY A 274 34.10 -0.77 -12.92
N SER A 275 34.88 -0.51 -13.97
CA SER A 275 34.52 0.52 -14.95
C SER A 275 33.36 0.00 -15.79
N SER A 276 32.16 0.51 -15.53
CA SER A 276 30.91 0.05 -16.13
C SER A 276 30.02 1.23 -16.53
N THR A 277 29.13 1.02 -17.50
CA THR A 277 28.09 1.99 -17.88
C THR A 277 26.70 1.46 -17.58
N GLY A 278 25.78 2.37 -17.25
CA GLY A 278 24.40 2.05 -16.94
C GLY A 278 24.09 2.10 -15.44
N ILE A 279 22.87 1.68 -15.09
CA ILE A 279 22.36 1.64 -13.72
C ILE A 279 21.81 0.24 -13.48
N ALA A 280 22.21 -0.38 -12.37
CA ALA A 280 21.68 -1.66 -11.91
C ALA A 280 21.20 -1.52 -10.47
N THR A 281 20.12 -2.21 -10.14
CA THR A 281 19.57 -2.30 -8.79
C THR A 281 19.90 -3.66 -8.19
N VAL A 282 20.27 -3.68 -6.91
CA VAL A 282 20.67 -4.90 -6.20
C VAL A 282 19.84 -5.01 -4.93
N ASN A 283 19.01 -6.05 -4.86
CA ASN A 283 18.11 -6.29 -3.74
C ASN A 283 18.50 -7.57 -3.01
N VAL A 284 18.69 -7.48 -1.70
CA VAL A 284 18.98 -8.63 -0.83
C VAL A 284 17.74 -8.91 0.03
N ARG A 285 17.20 -10.12 -0.06
CA ARG A 285 16.07 -10.56 0.75
C ARG A 285 16.55 -11.56 1.80
N THR A 286 16.39 -11.21 3.07
CA THR A 286 16.68 -12.10 4.21
C THR A 286 15.38 -12.68 4.76
N VAL A 287 15.34 -13.99 4.96
CA VAL A 287 14.20 -14.70 5.56
C VAL A 287 14.73 -15.51 6.74
N TYR A 288 14.13 -15.32 7.92
CA TYR A 288 14.51 -16.01 9.16
C TYR A 288 13.29 -16.21 10.05
N ASN A 289 13.37 -17.19 10.95
CA ASN A 289 12.34 -17.48 11.94
C ASN A 289 12.77 -16.94 13.30
N ILE A 290 11.83 -16.36 14.05
CA ILE A 290 12.04 -15.93 15.44
C ILE A 290 11.06 -16.65 16.36
N ILE A 291 11.43 -16.80 17.62
CA ILE A 291 10.64 -17.50 18.64
C ILE A 291 9.79 -16.51 19.46
N ASP A 292 10.30 -15.29 19.68
CA ASP A 292 9.64 -14.26 20.50
C ASP A 292 8.88 -13.24 19.62
N THR A 293 7.78 -12.73 20.16
CA THR A 293 6.90 -11.71 19.56
C THR A 293 6.88 -10.39 20.36
N SER A 294 7.68 -10.29 21.44
CA SER A 294 7.58 -9.23 22.45
C SER A 294 8.16 -7.86 22.07
N GLU A 295 8.92 -7.73 20.98
CA GLU A 295 9.68 -6.51 20.67
C GLU A 295 8.97 -5.51 19.73
N ASP A 296 7.79 -5.81 19.17
CA ASP A 296 7.15 -4.97 18.15
C ASP A 296 5.89 -4.22 18.62
N SER A 297 5.74 -2.96 18.17
CA SER A 297 4.56 -2.13 18.42
C SER A 297 3.33 -2.70 17.72
N CYS A 298 2.48 -3.39 18.48
CA CYS A 298 1.27 -4.01 17.99
C CYS A 298 0.09 -3.02 17.94
N ASN A 299 -0.35 -2.65 16.72
CA ASN A 299 -1.48 -1.73 16.48
C ASN A 299 -2.87 -2.33 16.80
N PHE A 300 -2.91 -3.58 17.26
CA PHE A 300 -4.13 -4.26 17.61
C PHE A 300 -4.03 -4.90 19.01
N GLU A 301 -5.18 -5.10 19.64
CA GLU A 301 -5.35 -6.00 20.77
C GLU A 301 -5.90 -7.31 20.22
N LEU A 302 -5.19 -8.42 20.43
CA LEU A 302 -5.51 -9.72 19.84
C LEU A 302 -5.90 -10.71 20.93
N LYS A 303 -6.91 -11.54 20.64
CA LYS A 303 -7.33 -12.64 21.48
C LYS A 303 -7.83 -13.78 20.60
N ILE A 304 -7.30 -14.98 20.78
CA ILE A 304 -7.79 -16.17 20.08
C ILE A 304 -8.15 -17.25 21.09
N ILE A 305 -9.33 -17.86 20.95
CA ILE A 305 -9.85 -18.84 21.92
C ILE A 305 -10.38 -20.07 21.18
N PRO A 306 -9.83 -21.26 21.44
CA PRO A 306 -10.46 -22.50 21.03
C PRO A 306 -11.60 -22.84 22.00
N LYS A 307 -12.84 -22.83 21.51
CA LYS A 307 -14.02 -23.31 22.23
C LYS A 307 -14.25 -24.79 21.88
N ARG A 308 -14.22 -25.66 22.88
CA ARG A 308 -14.61 -27.07 22.70
C ARG A 308 -16.13 -27.17 22.87
N ASP A 309 -16.78 -27.87 21.96
CA ASP A 309 -18.15 -28.33 22.18
C ASP A 309 -18.18 -29.36 23.31
N ASP A 310 -19.27 -29.33 24.06
CA ASP A 310 -19.48 -29.70 25.45
C ASP A 310 -19.33 -31.20 25.80
N GLY A 311 -18.18 -31.81 25.49
CA GLY A 311 -17.81 -33.14 26.01
C GLY A 311 -18.60 -34.32 25.44
N ARG A 312 -19.25 -34.17 24.28
CA ARG A 312 -19.81 -35.32 23.54
C ARG A 312 -18.71 -36.09 22.81
N ILE A 313 -18.78 -37.42 22.86
CA ILE A 313 -17.91 -38.31 22.06
C ILE A 313 -18.26 -38.05 20.59
N LYS A 314 -17.30 -37.51 19.84
CA LYS A 314 -17.51 -37.11 18.45
C LYS A 314 -17.34 -38.28 17.50
N GLY A 315 -18.24 -38.38 16.53
CA GLY A 315 -18.15 -39.31 15.41
C GLY A 315 -17.05 -38.88 14.42
N ASP A 316 -16.62 -39.81 13.56
CA ASP A 316 -15.65 -39.51 12.50
C ASP A 316 -16.25 -38.46 11.53
N GLY A 317 -15.54 -37.34 11.32
CA GLY A 317 -16.01 -36.21 10.52
C GLY A 317 -16.82 -35.13 11.26
N GLU A 318 -17.04 -35.23 12.57
CA GLU A 318 -17.64 -34.12 13.34
C GLU A 318 -16.60 -33.02 13.68
N PRO A 319 -17.01 -31.73 13.73
CA PRO A 319 -16.08 -30.63 14.00
C PRO A 319 -15.39 -30.81 15.34
N LEU A 320 -14.05 -30.71 15.40
CA LEU A 320 -13.23 -30.75 16.63
C LEU A 320 -13.68 -29.74 17.67
N GLY A 321 -14.11 -28.56 17.23
CA GLY A 321 -14.56 -27.46 18.07
C GLY A 321 -14.80 -26.21 17.24
N ARG A 322 -14.89 -25.06 17.91
CA ARG A 322 -15.03 -23.74 17.30
C ARG A 322 -13.84 -22.88 17.68
N LEU A 323 -13.19 -22.27 16.70
CA LEU A 323 -12.17 -21.26 16.93
C LEU A 323 -12.84 -19.88 16.92
N GLU A 324 -12.45 -19.00 17.83
CA GLU A 324 -12.90 -17.61 17.87
C GLU A 324 -11.70 -16.68 17.97
N ALA A 325 -11.42 -15.96 16.88
CA ALA A 325 -10.33 -15.00 16.76
C ALA A 325 -10.89 -13.58 16.84
N CYS A 326 -10.36 -12.78 17.76
CA CYS A 326 -10.84 -11.45 18.07
C CYS A 326 -9.73 -10.42 17.93
N ALA A 327 -10.06 -9.28 17.33
CA ALA A 327 -9.18 -8.11 17.29
C ALA A 327 -9.91 -6.84 17.72
N LYS A 328 -9.14 -5.89 18.26
CA LYS A 328 -9.59 -4.54 18.57
C LYS A 328 -8.48 -3.57 18.18
N TYR A 329 -8.83 -2.50 17.46
CA TYR A 329 -7.85 -1.55 16.98
C TYR A 329 -7.31 -0.66 18.12
N LYS A 330 -5.98 -0.47 18.16
CA LYS A 330 -5.30 0.46 19.07
C LYS A 330 -4.88 1.70 18.27
N PRO A 331 -5.71 2.75 18.22
CA PRO A 331 -5.37 3.97 17.49
C PRO A 331 -4.11 4.59 18.07
N SER A 332 -3.23 5.08 17.20
CA SER A 332 -2.10 5.89 17.60
C SER A 332 -2.56 7.20 18.27
N ALA A 333 -1.66 7.89 18.96
CA ALA A 333 -1.99 9.14 19.66
C ALA A 333 -2.59 10.23 18.75
N ARG A 334 -2.37 10.13 17.44
CA ARG A 334 -2.81 11.10 16.44
C ARG A 334 -4.07 10.68 15.69
N GLU A 335 -4.58 9.48 15.92
CA GLU A 335 -5.73 8.93 15.21
C GLU A 335 -7.03 9.04 16.02
N PRO A 336 -8.17 9.23 15.35
CA PRO A 336 -9.47 9.21 15.99
C PRO A 336 -9.89 7.80 16.40
N ARG A 337 -10.70 7.70 17.46
CA ARG A 337 -11.22 6.43 18.01
C ARG A 337 -12.39 5.83 17.21
N SER A 338 -12.39 6.00 15.89
CA SER A 338 -13.46 5.52 15.00
C SER A 338 -13.29 4.07 14.54
N GLY A 339 -12.07 3.51 14.61
CA GLY A 339 -11.73 2.16 14.10
C GLY A 339 -10.57 2.22 13.10
N SER A 340 -10.08 1.04 12.67
CA SER A 340 -9.04 0.91 11.64
C SER A 340 -9.58 1.18 10.24
N ALA A 341 -8.70 1.31 9.25
CA ALA A 341 -9.07 1.15 7.84
C ALA A 341 -9.32 -0.34 7.51
N HIS A 342 -9.49 -0.65 6.21
CA HIS A 342 -9.56 -2.02 5.69
C HIS A 342 -8.44 -2.88 6.30
N ALA A 343 -8.81 -3.98 6.97
CA ALA A 343 -7.90 -4.85 7.70
C ALA A 343 -8.06 -6.30 7.28
N VAL A 344 -6.98 -7.08 7.48
CA VAL A 344 -6.94 -8.52 7.24
C VAL A 344 -6.62 -9.23 8.55
N MET A 345 -7.42 -10.24 8.89
CA MET A 345 -7.10 -11.24 9.91
C MET A 345 -6.54 -12.48 9.23
N ASP A 346 -5.29 -12.79 9.52
CA ASP A 346 -4.60 -13.99 9.04
C ASP A 346 -4.50 -15.00 10.20
N ILE A 347 -5.30 -16.07 10.10
CA ILE A 347 -5.44 -17.10 11.12
C ILE A 347 -4.78 -18.38 10.59
N GLY A 348 -3.57 -18.68 11.06
CA GLY A 348 -2.89 -19.93 10.77
C GLY A 348 -3.56 -21.09 11.51
N LEU A 349 -3.84 -22.16 10.77
CA LEU A 349 -4.34 -23.42 11.34
C LEU A 349 -3.17 -24.34 11.69
N VAL A 350 -3.30 -25.08 12.78
CA VAL A 350 -2.32 -26.10 13.14
C VAL A 350 -2.39 -27.28 12.16
N SER A 351 -1.28 -28.00 12.00
CA SER A 351 -1.22 -29.13 11.07
C SER A 351 -2.29 -30.18 11.39
N GLY A 352 -2.98 -30.66 10.35
CA GLY A 352 -4.05 -31.66 10.48
C GLY A 352 -5.43 -31.10 10.81
N VAL A 353 -5.58 -29.77 10.87
CA VAL A 353 -6.86 -29.09 11.12
C VAL A 353 -7.28 -28.28 9.90
N GLU A 354 -8.58 -28.32 9.59
CA GLU A 354 -9.20 -27.48 8.56
C GLU A 354 -10.33 -26.62 9.12
N ALA A 355 -10.63 -25.51 8.45
CA ALA A 355 -11.74 -24.62 8.79
C ALA A 355 -13.00 -24.99 8.02
N ASN A 356 -14.16 -24.89 8.67
CA ASN A 356 -15.45 -25.05 8.03
C ASN A 356 -15.80 -23.80 7.19
N SER A 357 -15.85 -23.95 5.87
CA SER A 357 -16.14 -22.87 4.92
C SER A 357 -17.57 -22.34 5.01
N ASP A 358 -18.55 -23.15 5.44
CA ASP A 358 -19.96 -22.74 5.51
C ASP A 358 -20.17 -21.68 6.60
N ASP A 359 -19.47 -21.81 7.72
CA ASP A 359 -19.49 -20.83 8.82
C ASP A 359 -18.93 -19.48 8.36
N LEU A 360 -17.85 -19.49 7.58
CA LEU A 360 -17.23 -18.29 7.04
C LEU A 360 -18.10 -17.64 5.96
N THR A 361 -18.68 -18.45 5.07
CA THR A 361 -19.59 -17.98 4.01
C THR A 361 -20.82 -17.31 4.60
N THR A 362 -21.37 -17.86 5.70
CA THR A 362 -22.52 -17.27 6.39
C THR A 362 -22.17 -15.94 7.08
N ALA A 363 -20.90 -15.71 7.41
CA ALA A 363 -20.44 -14.47 8.04
C ALA A 363 -20.21 -13.32 7.04
N ILE A 364 -20.13 -13.62 5.73
CA ILE A 364 -20.06 -12.62 4.66
C ILE A 364 -21.29 -11.71 4.74
N ASP A 365 -21.11 -10.43 4.43
CA ASP A 365 -22.12 -9.35 4.46
C ASP A 365 -22.64 -8.97 5.86
N GLN A 366 -22.49 -9.84 6.87
CA GLN A 366 -22.87 -9.55 8.25
C GLN A 366 -21.71 -8.98 9.07
N LEU A 367 -20.50 -9.51 8.84
CA LEU A 367 -19.32 -9.23 9.67
C LEU A 367 -18.02 -9.11 8.87
N ILE A 368 -17.87 -9.91 7.81
CA ILE A 368 -16.66 -9.97 7.00
C ILE A 368 -16.97 -9.54 5.57
N ALA A 369 -16.01 -8.87 4.92
CA ALA A 369 -16.14 -8.45 3.53
C ALA A 369 -15.83 -9.59 2.56
N ASP A 370 -14.82 -10.40 2.88
CA ASP A 370 -14.38 -11.54 2.07
C ASP A 370 -13.57 -12.53 2.93
N TYR A 371 -13.40 -13.77 2.45
CA TYR A 371 -12.47 -14.72 3.04
C TYR A 371 -11.79 -15.62 2.00
N GLU A 372 -10.58 -16.07 2.32
CA GLU A 372 -9.83 -17.04 1.52
C GLU A 372 -9.19 -18.07 2.47
N ILE A 373 -9.25 -19.35 2.11
CA ILE A 373 -8.50 -20.40 2.80
C ILE A 373 -7.36 -20.84 1.89
N LYS A 374 -6.12 -20.62 2.31
CA LYS A 374 -4.94 -20.85 1.48
C LYS A 374 -3.76 -21.33 2.32
N ASP A 375 -3.09 -22.39 1.87
CA ASP A 375 -1.86 -22.91 2.47
C ASP A 375 -1.94 -23.14 3.99
N GLY A 376 -3.12 -23.54 4.51
CA GLY A 376 -3.35 -23.75 5.93
C GLY A 376 -3.68 -22.49 6.73
N HIS A 377 -3.91 -21.35 6.06
CA HIS A 377 -4.32 -20.10 6.66
C HIS A 377 -5.76 -19.75 6.27
N VAL A 378 -6.50 -19.16 7.19
CA VAL A 378 -7.80 -18.52 6.95
C VAL A 378 -7.58 -17.01 6.94
N LEU A 379 -7.65 -16.41 5.76
CA LEU A 379 -7.50 -14.99 5.52
C LEU A 379 -8.88 -14.35 5.48
N VAL A 380 -9.17 -13.42 6.39
CA VAL A 380 -10.47 -12.75 6.50
C VAL A 380 -10.30 -11.26 6.29
N GLN A 381 -11.01 -10.69 5.32
CA GLN A 381 -11.01 -9.26 5.04
C GLN A 381 -12.16 -8.56 5.77
N ILE A 382 -11.87 -7.43 6.39
CA ILE A 382 -12.81 -6.68 7.25
C ILE A 382 -12.70 -5.19 6.92
N ASP A 383 -13.82 -4.54 6.62
CA ASP A 383 -13.85 -3.11 6.26
C ASP A 383 -13.24 -2.19 7.33
N SER A 384 -13.49 -2.48 8.61
CA SER A 384 -12.93 -1.74 9.74
C SER A 384 -13.00 -2.54 11.04
N VAL A 385 -11.88 -2.58 11.79
CA VAL A 385 -11.83 -3.15 13.14
C VAL A 385 -12.11 -2.03 14.17
N PRO A 386 -13.13 -2.17 15.03
CA PRO A 386 -13.46 -1.15 16.03
C PRO A 386 -12.35 -0.96 17.07
N SER A 387 -12.19 0.27 17.60
CA SER A 387 -11.27 0.56 18.69
C SER A 387 -11.88 0.49 20.09
N HIS A 388 -13.21 0.42 20.20
CA HIS A 388 -13.93 0.47 21.48
C HIS A 388 -14.37 -0.91 21.98
N LYS A 389 -14.42 -1.93 21.10
CA LYS A 389 -14.82 -3.30 21.42
C LYS A 389 -14.05 -4.29 20.54
N PHE A 390 -13.97 -5.54 20.98
CA PHE A 390 -13.46 -6.61 20.15
C PHE A 390 -14.45 -6.96 19.04
N LEU A 391 -13.94 -7.16 17.83
CA LEU A 391 -14.61 -7.82 16.73
C LEU A 391 -14.07 -9.24 16.65
N CYS A 392 -14.96 -10.23 16.71
CA CYS A 392 -14.59 -11.64 16.75
C CYS A 392 -15.16 -12.39 15.54
N VAL A 393 -14.28 -13.08 14.81
CA VAL A 393 -14.63 -14.02 13.76
C VAL A 393 -14.50 -15.42 14.34
N GLY A 394 -15.54 -16.24 14.22
CA GLY A 394 -15.50 -17.59 14.74
C GLY A 394 -16.11 -18.60 13.80
N PHE A 395 -15.42 -19.72 13.63
CA PHE A 395 -15.76 -20.80 12.71
C PHE A 395 -15.43 -22.15 13.33
N ARG A 396 -16.17 -23.18 12.92
CA ARG A 396 -15.90 -24.57 13.31
C ARG A 396 -14.64 -25.07 12.62
N ILE A 397 -13.93 -25.95 13.30
CA ILE A 397 -12.73 -26.62 12.79
C ILE A 397 -12.93 -28.13 12.81
N SER A 398 -12.35 -28.84 11.85
CA SER A 398 -12.43 -30.31 11.71
C SER A 398 -11.02 -30.94 11.69
N GLU A 399 -10.91 -32.18 12.14
CA GLU A 399 -9.65 -32.94 12.06
C GLU A 399 -9.57 -33.63 10.70
N LEU A 400 -8.54 -33.31 9.92
CA LEU A 400 -8.22 -34.03 8.70
C LEU A 400 -7.42 -35.30 9.00
N PHE A 401 -6.44 -35.19 9.90
CA PHE A 401 -5.61 -36.30 10.34
C PHE A 401 -4.94 -36.00 11.69
N ARG A 402 -4.63 -37.05 12.44
CA ARG A 402 -3.95 -36.93 13.74
C ARG A 402 -2.50 -36.52 13.58
N VAL A 403 -2.10 -35.49 14.31
CA VAL A 403 -0.71 -35.01 14.39
C VAL A 403 -0.25 -35.03 15.85
N GLY A 404 0.92 -35.64 16.10
CA GLY A 404 1.58 -35.59 17.40
C GLY A 404 2.47 -34.35 17.53
N MET A 405 2.67 -33.87 18.76
CA MET A 405 3.55 -32.71 19.07
C MET A 405 3.23 -31.47 18.22
N LEU A 406 1.99 -31.00 18.32
CA LEU A 406 1.52 -29.81 17.61
C LEU A 406 2.31 -28.56 18.05
N ASN A 407 2.89 -27.87 17.08
CA ASN A 407 3.42 -26.52 17.29
C ASN A 407 2.27 -25.50 17.22
N PRO A 408 2.32 -24.42 18.03
CA PRO A 408 1.38 -23.32 17.90
C PRO A 408 1.40 -22.70 16.50
N ALA A 409 0.23 -22.34 15.99
CA ALA A 409 0.10 -21.57 14.76
C ALA A 409 0.08 -20.05 15.06
N THR A 410 0.10 -19.23 14.00
CA THR A 410 0.17 -17.78 14.10
C THR A 410 -1.20 -17.12 13.93
N PHE A 411 -1.50 -16.07 14.69
CA PHE A 411 -2.63 -15.18 14.45
C PHE A 411 -2.14 -13.74 14.26
N THR A 412 -2.27 -13.22 13.03
CA THR A 412 -1.73 -11.91 12.66
C THR A 412 -2.86 -11.01 12.17
N VAL A 413 -2.84 -9.73 12.56
CA VAL A 413 -3.78 -8.73 12.05
C VAL A 413 -3.01 -7.51 11.52
N TYR A 414 -3.43 -6.98 10.38
CA TYR A 414 -2.81 -5.80 9.80
C TYR A 414 -3.79 -5.01 8.95
N GLU A 415 -3.54 -3.70 8.79
CA GLU A 415 -4.27 -2.87 7.84
C GLU A 415 -3.77 -3.16 6.43
N TYR A 416 -4.69 -3.38 5.48
CA TYR A 416 -4.38 -3.80 4.12
C TYR A 416 -3.53 -2.77 3.38
N HIS A 417 -3.86 -1.48 3.54
CA HIS A 417 -3.18 -0.40 2.82
C HIS A 417 -1.96 0.18 3.54
N ALA A 418 -1.86 -0.06 4.85
CA ALA A 418 -0.74 0.34 5.67
C ALA A 418 -0.28 -0.85 6.53
N PRO A 419 0.22 -1.92 5.89
CA PRO A 419 0.85 -3.00 6.62
C PRO A 419 2.12 -2.41 7.25
N GLY A 420 2.01 -1.97 8.50
CA GLY A 420 3.17 -1.68 9.33
C GLY A 420 3.96 -2.96 9.57
N MET A 421 4.77 -3.01 10.63
CA MET A 421 5.11 -4.34 11.15
C MET A 421 3.80 -5.00 11.60
N PRO A 422 3.45 -6.18 11.06
CA PRO A 422 2.17 -6.83 11.37
C PRO A 422 2.01 -6.99 12.88
N SER A 423 0.79 -6.85 13.42
CA SER A 423 0.57 -7.30 14.80
C SER A 423 0.76 -8.81 14.85
N ARG A 424 1.82 -9.24 15.54
CA ARG A 424 2.28 -10.65 15.59
C ARG A 424 1.55 -11.46 16.67
N PRO A 425 1.63 -12.80 16.62
CA PRO A 425 0.73 -13.72 17.32
C PRO A 425 0.55 -13.43 18.81
N ALA A 426 -0.70 -13.44 19.25
CA ALA A 426 -1.02 -13.79 20.62
C ALA A 426 -0.92 -15.32 20.75
N HIS A 427 -0.01 -15.80 21.62
CA HIS A 427 0.12 -17.21 21.96
C HIS A 427 -1.03 -17.72 22.84
#